data_AF-A0A924XZD9-F1
#
_entry.id   AF-A0A924XZD9-F1
#
_cell.length_a   1.000
_cell.length_b   1.000
_cell.length_c   1.000
_cell.angle_alpha   90.00
_cell.angle_beta   90.00
_cell.angle_gamma   90.00
#
_symmetry.space_group_name_H-M   'P 1'
#
loop_
_entity.id
_entity.type
_entity.pdbx_description
1 polymer ?
#
loop_
_entity_poly.entity_id
_entity_poly.type
_entity_poly.pdbx_seq_one_letter_code
_entity_poly.pdbx_strand_id
1 'polypeptide(L)' 'MTLPTYQRNQGRVKSGFTLIELLVVIAIIAILAAILFPVFAQAREKARQISCLSNQKQIGIAMMMYVQDYDETYPTT' A
#
# COMPACT_ATOMS: atom_id res chain seq x y z
N MET A 1 45.21 27.43 50.21
CA MET A 1 45.00 28.04 48.89
C MET A 1 44.48 26.96 47.95
N THR A 2 43.20 26.64 48.08
CA THR A 2 42.49 25.67 47.23
C THR A 2 41.62 26.47 46.27
N LEU A 3 41.80 26.25 44.97
CA LEU A 3 41.02 26.92 43.93
C LEU A 3 39.63 26.27 43.84
N PRO A 4 38.56 27.06 43.61
CA PRO A 4 37.22 26.52 43.42
C PRO A 4 37.11 25.88 42.03
N THR A 5 36.54 24.69 41.97
CA THR A 5 36.20 23.99 40.73
C THR A 5 34.98 24.65 40.08
N TYR A 6 35.14 25.14 38.86
CA TYR A 6 34.06 25.72 38.06
C TYR A 6 33.11 24.62 37.57
N GLN A 7 32.01 24.40 38.28
CA GLN A 7 30.94 23.50 37.86
C GLN A 7 30.14 24.15 36.72
N ARG A 8 30.41 23.74 35.47
CA ARG A 8 29.51 24.08 34.35
C ARG A 8 28.18 23.37 34.54
N ASN A 9 27.17 24.17 34.88
CA ASN A 9 25.77 23.74 34.87
C ASN A 9 25.39 23.36 33.42
N GLN A 10 25.43 22.05 33.12
CA GLN A 10 25.03 21.52 31.82
C GLN A 10 23.50 21.58 31.71
N GLY A 11 22.99 22.74 31.29
CA GLY A 11 21.60 22.85 30.85
C GLY A 11 21.37 21.85 29.73
N ARG A 12 20.48 20.86 29.96
CA ARG A 12 20.05 19.90 28.93
C ARG A 12 19.50 20.70 27.76
N VAL A 13 20.26 20.78 26.66
CA VAL A 13 19.80 21.35 25.40
C VAL A 13 18.61 20.50 24.95
N LYS A 14 17.39 21.01 25.11
CA LYS A 14 16.23 20.39 24.52
C LYS A 14 16.38 20.57 23.01
N SER A 15 16.76 19.50 22.33
CA SER A 15 16.67 19.39 20.87
C SER A 15 15.20 19.61 20.48
N GLY A 16 14.89 20.79 19.96
CA GLY A 16 13.61 21.08 19.33
C GLY A 16 13.74 20.78 17.85
N PHE A 17 12.78 20.04 17.30
CA PHE A 17 12.68 19.83 15.86
C PHE A 17 12.51 21.18 15.18
N THR A 18 13.30 21.45 14.14
CA THR A 18 13.18 22.71 13.41
C THR A 18 11.90 22.67 12.56
N LEU A 19 11.17 23.79 12.45
CA LEU A 19 9.95 23.86 11.64
C LEU A 19 10.19 23.45 10.18
N ILE A 20 11.40 23.69 9.67
CA ILE A 20 11.82 23.32 8.32
C ILE A 20 11.94 21.80 8.14
N GLU A 21 12.44 21.05 9.13
CA GLU A 21 12.51 19.58 9.03
C GLU A 21 11.11 18.96 8.94
N LEU A 22 10.14 19.45 9.71
CA LEU A 22 8.75 18.99 9.62
C LEU A 22 8.12 19.34 8.25
N LEU A 23 8.38 20.55 7.75
CA LEU A 23 7.81 21.04 6.50
C LEU A 23 8.31 20.23 5.28
N VAL A 24 9.60 19.88 5.27
CA VAL A 24 10.16 19.04 4.19
C VAL A 24 9.53 17.64 4.20
N VAL A 25 9.33 17.05 5.38
CA VAL A 25 8.76 15.70 5.49
C VAL A 25 7.34 15.65 4.95
N ILE A 26 6.47 16.59 5.35
CA ILE A 26 5.09 16.62 4.85
C ILE A 26 5.04 16.87 3.33
N ALA A 27 5.97 17.66 2.79
CA ALA A 27 6.04 17.93 1.35
C ALA A 27 6.37 16.66 0.57
N ILE A 28 7.33 15.87 1.04
CA ILE A 28 7.70 14.58 0.41
C ILE A 28 6.53 13.60 0.49
N ILE A 29 5.88 13.48 1.65
CA ILE A 29 4.71 12.59 1.83
C ILE A 29 3.57 13.01 0.90
N ALA A 30 3.30 14.30 0.75
CA ALA A 30 2.24 14.81 -0.14
C ALA A 30 2.50 14.45 -1.61
N ILE A 31 3.74 14.59 -2.09
CA ILE A 31 4.12 14.21 -3.45
C ILE A 31 3.92 12.70 -3.67
N LEU A 32 4.40 11.88 -2.74
CA LEU A 32 4.27 10.43 -2.83
C LEU A 32 2.79 10.00 -2.81
N ALA A 33 2.01 10.55 -1.89
CA ALA A 33 0.59 10.25 -1.76
C ALA A 33 -0.21 10.67 -3.01
N ALA A 34 0.12 11.81 -3.61
CA ALA A 34 -0.54 12.29 -4.83
C ALA A 34 -0.38 11.33 -6.02
N ILE A 35 0.74 10.60 -6.11
CA ILE A 35 0.94 9.56 -7.14
C ILE A 35 0.34 8.22 -6.70
N LEU A 36 0.45 7.89 -5.42
CA LEU A 36 0.03 6.58 -4.91
C LEU A 36 -1.49 6.41 -4.87
N PHE A 37 -2.26 7.44 -4.48
CA PHE A 37 -3.72 7.39 -4.47
C PHE A 37 -4.37 7.06 -5.83
N PRO A 38 -4.07 7.76 -6.93
CA PRO A 38 -4.70 7.48 -8.22
C PRO A 38 -4.29 6.12 -8.80
N VAL A 39 -3.03 5.71 -8.58
CA VAL A 39 -2.53 4.39 -9.04
C VAL A 39 -3.17 3.27 -8.22
N PHE A 40 -3.32 3.44 -6.91
CA PHE A 40 -3.92 2.45 -6.03
C PHE A 40 -5.39 2.17 -6.38
N ALA A 41 -6.18 3.21 -6.69
CA ALA A 41 -7.57 3.04 -7.12
C ALA A 41 -7.69 2.21 -8.41
N GLN A 42 -6.84 2.50 -9.40
CA GLN A 42 -6.77 1.74 -10.66
C GLN A 42 -6.33 0.30 -10.42
N ALA A 43 -5.30 0.09 -9.60
CA ALA A 43 -4.79 -1.25 -9.27
C ALA A 43 -5.86 -2.11 -8.58
N ARG A 44 -6.64 -1.52 -7.66
CA ARG A 44 -7.75 -2.21 -6.98
C ARG A 44 -8.84 -2.66 -7.96
N GLU A 45 -9.23 -1.80 -8.89
CA GLU A 45 -10.23 -2.16 -9.90
C GLU A 45 -9.70 -3.24 -10.85
N LYS A 46 -8.43 -3.14 -11.26
CA LYS A 46 -7.78 -4.20 -12.05
C LYS A 46 -7.71 -5.53 -11.30
N ALA A 47 -7.41 -5.52 -10.00
CA ALA A 47 -7.42 -6.73 -9.18
C ALA A 47 -8.82 -7.38 -9.16
N ARG A 48 -9.89 -6.58 -9.00
CA ARG A 48 -11.27 -7.08 -9.06
C ARG A 48 -11.61 -7.69 -10.43
N GLN A 49 -11.20 -7.03 -11.51
CA GLN A 49 -11.38 -7.55 -12.88
C GLN A 49 -10.66 -8.88 -13.06
N ILE A 50 -9.41 -8.99 -12.58
CA ILE A 50 -8.62 -10.22 -12.64
C ILE A 50 -9.30 -11.36 -11.87
N SER A 51 -9.81 -11.10 -10.67
CA SER A 51 -10.54 -12.10 -9.88
C SER A 51 -11.80 -12.58 -10.62
N CYS A 52 -12.59 -11.67 -11.16
CA CYS A 52 -13.79 -12.02 -11.93
C CYS A 52 -13.44 -12.84 -13.19
N LEU A 53 -12.42 -12.41 -13.94
CA LEU A 53 -11.94 -13.11 -15.12
C LEU A 53 -11.45 -14.52 -14.76
N SER A 54 -10.74 -14.68 -13.65
CA SER A 54 -10.28 -15.98 -13.17
C SER A 54 -11.45 -16.90 -12.82
N ASN A 55 -12.50 -16.38 -12.18
CA ASN A 55 -13.70 -17.16 -11.88
C ASN A 55 -14.43 -17.59 -13.16
N GLN A 56 -14.61 -16.67 -14.12
CA GLN A 56 -15.22 -17.00 -15.41
C GLN A 56 -14.42 -18.03 -16.19
N LYS A 57 -13.09 -17.93 -16.17
CA LYS A 57 -12.22 -18.94 -16.79
C LYS A 57 -12.42 -20.31 -16.15
N GLN A 58 -12.49 -20.38 -14.82
CA GLN A 58 -12.71 -21.64 -14.11
C GLN A 58 -14.08 -22.24 -14.43
N ILE A 59 -15.13 -21.42 -14.49
CA ILE A 59 -16.47 -21.86 -14.92
C ILE A 59 -16.45 -22.35 -16.36
N GLY A 60 -15.83 -21.61 -17.28
CA GLY A 60 -15.72 -22.00 -18.69
C GLY A 60 -14.99 -23.33 -18.86
N ILE A 61 -13.89 -23.54 -18.13
CA ILE A 61 -13.19 -24.84 -18.11
C ILE A 61 -14.11 -25.94 -17.57
N ALA A 62 -14.81 -25.70 -16.46
CA ALA A 62 -15.74 -26.68 -15.91
C ALA A 62 -16.87 -27.03 -16.87
N MET A 63 -17.42 -26.05 -17.59
CA MET A 63 -18.46 -26.26 -18.61
C MET A 63 -17.91 -27.06 -19.79
N MET A 64 -16.70 -26.76 -20.26
CA MET A 64 -16.05 -27.54 -21.32
C MET A 64 -15.82 -28.99 -20.89
N MET A 65 -15.34 -29.22 -19.68
CA MET A 65 -15.17 -30.56 -19.12
C MET A 65 -16.51 -31.31 -19.07
N TYR A 66 -17.57 -30.66 -18.59
CA TYR A 66 -18.90 -31.24 -18.55
C TYR A 66 -19.40 -31.65 -19.93
N VAL A 67 -19.31 -30.75 -20.92
CA VAL A 67 -19.74 -31.01 -22.31
C VAL A 67 -18.97 -32.17 -22.93
N GLN A 68 -17.66 -32.26 -22.67
CA GLN A 68 -16.82 -33.37 -23.15
C GLN A 68 -17.21 -34.71 -22.54
N ASP A 69 -17.65 -34.71 -21.28
CA ASP A 69 -18.04 -35.93 -20.55
C ASP A 69 -19.51 -36.33 -20.78
N TYR A 70 -20.37 -35.41 -21.24
CA TYR A 70 -21.83 -35.58 -21.31
C TYR A 70 -22.40 -35.33 -22.73
N ASP A 71 -21.98 -36.16 -23.69
CA ASP A 71 -22.48 -36.19 -25.09
C ASP A 71 -22.64 -34.79 -25.73
N GLU A 72 -21.65 -33.91 -25.53
CA GLU A 72 -21.63 -32.54 -26.06
C GLU A 72 -22.82 -31.66 -25.63
N THR A 73 -23.51 -32.04 -24.54
CA THR A 73 -24.71 -31.36 -24.06
C THR A 73 -24.37 -30.38 -22.94
N TYR A 74 -24.88 -29.15 -23.03
CA TYR A 74 -24.72 -28.15 -21.95
C TYR A 74 -25.68 -28.44 -20.79
N PRO A 75 -25.30 -28.08 -19.53
CA PRO A 75 -26.20 -28.25 -18.40
C PRO A 75 -27.44 -27.38 -18.60
N THR A 76 -28.60 -28.01 -18.59
CA THR A 76 -29.89 -27.32 -18.64
C THR A 76 -30.26 -26.83 -17.25
N THR A 77 -30.83 -25.62 -17.18
CA THR A 77 -31.38 -25.05 -15.94
C THR A 77 -32.84 -25.43 -15.79
#